data_AF-A0A9W4RQU8-F1
#
_entry.id   AF-A0A9W4RQU8-F1
#
_cell.length_a   1.000
_cell.length_b   1.000
_cell.length_c   1.000
_cell.angle_alpha   90.00
_cell.angle_beta   90.00
_cell.angle_gamma   90.00
#
_symmetry.space_group_name_H-M   'P 1'
#
loop_
_entity.id
_entity.type
_entity.pdbx_description
1 polymer ?
#
loop_
_entity_poly.entity_id
_entity_poly.type
_entity_poly.pdbx_seq_one_letter_code
_entity_poly.pdbx_strand_id
1 'polypeptide(L)'
;AVNAPPEIVTNVQGSSAGAGSGEFHVYKASRRREYDRLRAMDEEVKQEKDNEEFERQKAEREAKDEERTRKNREKREKKKQRGKKGPAAAGPKAPAVPSGGADKPTLAETSTTKADGDAKEYRDGGRNTESKTTATAQPSGLVIHDDD
;
A
#
# COMPACT_ATOMS: atom_id res chain seq x y z
N ALA A 1 -22.43 6.84 5.45
CA ALA A 1 -23.45 5.81 5.24
C ALA A 1 -24.48 6.35 4.26
N VAL A 2 -24.66 5.66 3.13
CA VAL A 2 -25.69 6.01 2.15
C VAL A 2 -27.05 5.63 2.75
N ASN A 3 -27.99 6.56 2.78
CA ASN A 3 -29.34 6.26 3.27
C ASN A 3 -30.06 5.35 2.28
N ALA A 4 -30.68 4.28 2.78
CA ALA A 4 -31.51 3.41 1.97
C ALA A 4 -32.66 4.22 1.32
N PRO A 5 -32.97 3.98 0.04
CA PRO A 5 -34.10 4.63 -0.61
C PRO A 5 -35.41 4.24 0.11
N PRO A 6 -36.35 5.18 0.27
CA PRO A 6 -37.64 4.88 0.90
C PRO A 6 -38.44 3.92 0.03
N GLU A 7 -39.05 2.90 0.65
CA GLU A 7 -39.81 1.86 -0.07
C GLU A 7 -41.12 2.37 -0.66
N ILE A 8 -41.78 3.33 -0.01
CA ILE A 8 -43.03 3.91 -0.47
C ILE A 8 -42.85 5.41 -0.67
N VAL A 9 -43.05 5.87 -1.90
CA VAL A 9 -43.10 7.30 -2.23
C VAL A 9 -44.57 7.70 -2.34
N THR A 10 -45.03 8.52 -1.40
CA THR A 10 -46.45 8.92 -1.28
C THR A 10 -46.85 10.05 -2.24
N ASN A 11 -45.89 10.67 -2.93
CA ASN A 11 -46.09 11.92 -3.67
C ASN A 11 -46.13 11.71 -5.19
N VAL A 12 -46.53 10.52 -5.64
CA VAL A 12 -46.52 10.15 -7.06
C VAL A 12 -47.74 10.73 -7.77
N GLN A 13 -47.51 11.74 -8.60
CA GLN A 13 -48.54 12.29 -9.50
C GLN A 13 -48.76 11.34 -10.68
N GLY A 14 -49.97 11.33 -11.27
CA GLY A 14 -50.33 10.43 -12.36
C GLY A 14 -49.39 10.51 -13.57
N SER A 15 -49.19 9.40 -14.28
CA SER A 15 -48.16 9.25 -15.32
C SER A 15 -48.30 10.20 -16.52
N SER A 16 -49.50 10.71 -16.78
CA SER A 16 -49.78 11.67 -17.86
C SER A 16 -49.94 13.11 -17.37
N ALA A 17 -49.76 13.37 -16.08
CA ALA A 17 -49.90 14.69 -15.51
C ALA A 17 -48.63 15.53 -15.78
N GLY A 18 -48.81 16.82 -16.07
CA GLY A 18 -47.70 17.73 -16.38
C GLY A 18 -46.75 17.98 -15.20
N ALA A 19 -45.55 18.49 -15.49
CA ALA A 19 -44.55 18.81 -14.48
C ALA A 19 -45.04 19.94 -13.55
N GLY A 20 -45.07 19.68 -12.25
CA GLY A 20 -45.37 20.68 -11.22
C GLY A 20 -44.16 21.55 -10.88
N SER A 21 -44.36 22.66 -10.19
CA SER A 21 -43.29 23.59 -9.77
C SER A 21 -42.27 22.96 -8.81
N GLY A 22 -42.67 21.93 -8.06
CA GLY A 22 -41.80 21.20 -7.14
C GLY A 22 -40.97 20.09 -7.77
N GLU A 23 -41.29 19.68 -9.01
CA GLU A 23 -40.69 18.49 -9.64
C GLU A 23 -39.18 18.65 -9.85
N PHE A 24 -38.74 19.86 -10.19
CA PHE A 24 -37.32 20.16 -10.33
C PHE A 24 -36.52 19.87 -9.05
N HIS A 25 -37.07 20.22 -7.87
CA HIS A 25 -36.40 19.99 -6.61
C HIS A 25 -36.39 18.51 -6.22
N VAL A 26 -37.46 17.78 -6.55
CA VAL A 26 -37.52 16.32 -6.37
C VAL A 26 -36.42 15.64 -7.18
N TYR A 27 -36.31 15.95 -8.47
CA TYR A 27 -35.25 15.44 -9.34
C TYR A 27 -33.85 15.82 -8.85
N LYS A 28 -33.64 17.09 -8.45
CA LYS A 28 -32.34 17.54 -7.94
C LYS A 28 -31.93 16.76 -6.69
N ALA A 29 -32.88 16.51 -5.78
CA ALA A 29 -32.62 15.75 -4.56
C ALA A 29 -32.38 14.26 -4.85
N SER A 30 -33.19 13.63 -5.72
CA SER A 30 -33.03 12.22 -6.09
C SER A 30 -31.70 11.98 -6.81
N ARG A 31 -31.34 12.85 -7.76
CA ARG A 31 -30.07 12.77 -8.49
C ARG A 31 -28.86 12.92 -7.56
N ARG A 32 -28.92 13.84 -6.60
CA ARG A 32 -27.86 13.99 -5.60
C ARG A 32 -27.69 12.73 -4.75
N ARG A 33 -28.80 12.15 -4.27
CA ARG A 33 -28.78 10.88 -3.51
C ARG A 33 -28.18 9.75 -4.34
N GLU A 34 -28.52 9.69 -5.62
CA GLU A 34 -27.99 8.65 -6.51
C GLU A 34 -26.49 8.81 -6.77
N TYR A 35 -26.00 10.03 -6.97
CA TYR A 35 -24.57 10.27 -7.12
C TYR A 35 -23.79 9.95 -5.85
N ASP A 36 -24.33 10.31 -4.68
CA ASP A 36 -23.71 9.96 -3.40
C ASP A 36 -23.69 8.43 -3.21
N ARG A 37 -24.74 7.72 -3.65
CA ARG A 37 -24.82 6.25 -3.63
C ARG A 37 -23.77 5.60 -4.54
N LEU A 38 -23.72 6.01 -5.81
CA LEU A 38 -22.76 5.47 -6.78
C LEU A 38 -21.32 5.72 -6.33
N ARG A 39 -21.04 6.95 -5.87
CA ARG A 39 -19.72 7.31 -5.36
C ARG A 39 -19.29 6.45 -4.17
N ALA A 40 -20.18 6.22 -3.21
CA ALA A 40 -19.86 5.38 -2.06
C ALA A 40 -19.56 3.93 -2.48
N MET A 41 -20.35 3.37 -3.41
CA MET A 41 -20.13 2.03 -3.96
C MET A 41 -18.78 1.95 -4.68
N ASP A 42 -18.43 2.94 -5.50
CA ASP A 42 -17.14 2.99 -6.20
C ASP A 42 -15.96 3.09 -5.22
N GLU A 43 -16.10 3.90 -4.16
CA GLU A 43 -15.10 4.06 -3.10
C GLU A 43 -14.90 2.77 -2.30
N GLU A 44 -15.98 2.04 -2.00
CA GLU A 44 -15.94 0.73 -1.32
C GLU A 44 -15.22 -0.31 -2.18
N VAL A 45 -15.62 -0.47 -3.45
CA VAL A 45 -14.98 -1.42 -4.38
C VAL A 45 -13.50 -1.12 -4.55
N LYS A 46 -13.13 0.17 -4.61
CA LYS A 46 -11.73 0.56 -4.70
C LYS A 46 -10.95 0.16 -3.44
N GLN A 47 -11.49 0.43 -2.26
CA GLN A 47 -10.85 0.07 -1.00
C GLN A 47 -10.70 -1.44 -0.84
N GLU A 48 -11.70 -2.23 -1.22
CA GLU A 48 -11.63 -3.68 -1.20
C GLU A 48 -10.50 -4.22 -2.07
N LYS A 49 -10.37 -3.72 -3.31
CA LYS A 49 -9.27 -4.09 -4.22
C LYS A 49 -7.91 -3.68 -3.67
N ASP A 50 -7.78 -2.45 -3.19
CA ASP A 50 -6.53 -1.93 -2.64
C ASP A 50 -6.10 -2.78 -1.41
N ASN A 51 -7.05 -3.18 -0.56
CA ASN A 51 -6.80 -4.04 0.59
C ASN A 51 -6.40 -5.46 0.18
N GLU A 52 -7.10 -6.07 -0.78
CA GLU A 52 -6.77 -7.41 -1.27
C GLU A 52 -5.35 -7.45 -1.88
N GLU A 53 -5.01 -6.45 -2.69
CA GLU A 53 -3.67 -6.31 -3.26
C GLU A 53 -2.60 -6.12 -2.19
N PHE A 54 -2.88 -5.32 -1.17
CA PHE A 54 -1.97 -5.11 -0.06
C PHE A 54 -1.74 -6.39 0.75
N GLU A 55 -2.80 -7.11 1.08
CA GLU A 55 -2.73 -8.37 1.82
C GLU A 55 -1.97 -9.43 1.03
N ARG A 56 -2.24 -9.56 -0.28
CA ARG A 56 -1.52 -10.47 -1.16
C ARG A 56 -0.03 -10.16 -1.20
N GLN A 57 0.34 -8.89 -1.38
CA GLN A 57 1.74 -8.48 -1.40
C GLN A 57 2.43 -8.70 -0.05
N LYS A 58 1.72 -8.47 1.06
CA LYS A 58 2.23 -8.70 2.42
C LYS A 58 2.50 -10.19 2.64
N ALA A 59 1.56 -11.06 2.29
CA ALA A 59 1.70 -12.51 2.40
C ALA A 59 2.86 -13.04 1.53
N GLU A 60 3.02 -12.51 0.31
CA GLU A 60 4.14 -12.90 -0.56
C GLU A 60 5.50 -12.51 0.03
N ARG A 61 5.62 -11.31 0.62
CA ARG A 61 6.84 -10.84 1.28
C ARG A 61 7.17 -11.71 2.49
N GLU A 62 6.17 -11.97 3.34
CA GLU A 62 6.32 -12.81 4.53
C GLU A 62 6.75 -14.24 4.15
N ALA A 63 6.12 -14.86 3.16
CA ALA A 63 6.49 -16.18 2.67
C ALA A 63 7.94 -16.24 2.15
N LYS A 64 8.40 -15.22 1.41
CA LYS A 64 9.79 -15.13 0.93
C LYS A 64 10.78 -14.99 2.09
N ASP A 65 10.44 -14.21 3.10
CA ASP A 65 11.30 -14.01 4.28
C ASP A 65 11.35 -15.25 5.18
N GLU A 66 10.23 -15.96 5.33
CA GLU A 66 10.15 -17.25 6.00
C GLU A 66 10.96 -18.31 5.28
N GLU A 67 10.87 -18.40 3.95
CA GLU A 67 11.64 -19.37 3.16
C GLU A 67 13.15 -19.13 3.30
N ARG A 68 13.58 -17.86 3.22
CA ARG A 68 14.98 -17.46 3.46
C ARG A 68 15.43 -17.83 4.86
N THR A 69 14.60 -17.54 5.86
CA THR A 69 14.89 -17.80 7.28
C THR A 69 14.97 -19.30 7.54
N ARG A 70 14.06 -20.10 6.99
CA ARG A 70 14.03 -21.55 7.07
C ARG A 70 15.27 -22.17 6.45
N LYS A 71 15.60 -21.82 5.19
CA LYS A 71 16.81 -22.30 4.51
C LYS A 71 18.08 -21.99 5.31
N ASN A 72 18.16 -20.80 5.91
CA ASN A 72 19.30 -20.42 6.75
C ASN A 72 19.34 -21.17 8.08
N ARG A 73 18.19 -21.41 8.71
CA ARG A 73 18.07 -22.22 9.94
C ARG A 73 18.51 -23.66 9.69
N GLU A 74 18.00 -24.30 8.63
CA GLU A 74 18.37 -25.66 8.23
C GLU A 74 19.89 -25.79 7.97
N LYS A 75 20.50 -24.80 7.29
CA LYS A 75 21.97 -24.75 7.09
C LYS A 75 22.73 -24.67 8.41
N ARG A 76 22.28 -23.87 9.37
CA ARG A 76 22.91 -23.73 10.71
C ARG A 76 22.77 -25.01 11.52
N GLU A 77 21.60 -25.64 11.50
CA GLU A 77 21.35 -26.89 12.21
C GLU A 77 22.18 -28.04 11.65
N LYS A 78 22.29 -28.17 10.31
CA LYS A 78 23.16 -29.16 9.67
C LYS A 78 24.63 -28.96 10.07
N LYS A 79 25.12 -27.72 10.12
CA LYS A 79 26.48 -27.41 10.62
C LYS A 79 26.65 -27.79 12.10
N LYS A 80 25.66 -27.48 12.96
CA LYS A 80 25.68 -27.82 14.39
C LYS A 80 25.68 -29.34 14.61
N GLN A 81 24.88 -30.10 13.85
CA GLN A 81 24.85 -31.56 13.93
C GLN A 81 26.17 -32.19 13.47
N ARG A 82 26.83 -31.65 12.43
CA ARG A 82 28.17 -32.10 12.02
C ARG A 82 29.23 -31.79 13.06
N GLY A 83 29.19 -30.61 13.70
CA GLY A 83 30.10 -30.24 14.78
C GLY A 83 29.93 -31.07 16.05
N LYS A 84 28.70 -31.47 16.40
CA LYS A 84 28.40 -32.35 17.54
C LYS A 84 28.77 -33.83 17.32
N LYS A 85 28.94 -34.26 16.07
CA LYS A 85 29.45 -35.59 15.72
C LYS A 85 30.99 -35.63 15.58
N GLY A 86 31.68 -34.50 15.77
CA GLY A 86 33.12 -34.44 16.06
C GLY A 86 33.39 -34.75 17.54
N PRO A 87 34.58 -35.29 17.89
CA PRO A 87 34.75 -36.28 18.94
C PRO A 87 34.27 -35.79 20.31
N ALA A 88 33.22 -36.44 20.81
CA ALA A 88 32.91 -36.51 22.22
C ALA A 88 33.97 -37.37 22.93
N ALA A 89 35.18 -36.83 23.10
CA ALA A 89 36.23 -37.39 23.95
C ALA A 89 37.28 -36.31 24.29
N ALA A 90 36.90 -35.32 25.10
CA ALA A 90 37.86 -34.59 25.94
C ALA A 90 37.09 -33.92 27.09
N GLY A 91 37.44 -34.29 28.32
CA GLY A 91 36.78 -33.91 29.56
C GLY A 91 36.95 -32.44 29.99
N PRO A 92 36.51 -32.09 31.21
CA PRO A 92 36.26 -30.72 31.62
C PRO A 92 37.54 -30.03 32.10
N LYS A 93 37.82 -28.82 31.60
CA LYS A 93 38.58 -27.80 32.33
C LYS A 93 37.98 -26.41 32.09
N ALA A 94 37.47 -25.83 33.17
CA ALA A 94 37.15 -24.41 33.30
C ALA A 94 38.39 -23.64 33.86
N PRO A 95 38.35 -22.33 34.12
CA PRO A 95 38.59 -21.27 33.14
C PRO A 95 39.72 -20.31 33.56
N ALA A 96 40.33 -19.59 32.62
CA ALA A 96 41.22 -18.46 32.95
C ALA A 96 41.02 -17.29 31.97
N VAL A 97 40.69 -16.13 32.53
CA VAL A 97 40.76 -14.75 31.98
C VAL A 97 40.99 -13.83 33.19
N PRO A 98 41.43 -12.56 33.06
CA PRO A 98 42.20 -11.88 31.98
C PRO A 98 43.29 -10.90 32.52
N SER A 99 44.23 -10.45 31.66
CA SER A 99 44.89 -9.12 31.70
C SER A 99 45.72 -8.99 30.42
N GLY A 100 45.93 -7.88 29.73
CA GLY A 100 45.80 -6.44 29.97
C GLY A 100 47.00 -5.81 29.26
N GLY A 101 46.80 -4.88 28.32
CA GLY A 101 47.91 -4.20 27.65
C GLY A 101 47.54 -3.60 26.30
N ALA A 102 47.24 -2.32 26.32
CA ALA A 102 47.10 -1.47 25.15
C ALA A 102 48.47 -1.27 24.47
N ASP A 103 48.48 -1.15 23.14
CA ASP A 103 49.33 -0.20 22.41
C ASP A 103 48.84 -0.06 20.96
N LYS A 104 48.52 1.20 20.59
CA LYS A 104 48.41 1.71 19.21
C LYS A 104 49.68 2.54 18.95
N PRO A 105 50.29 2.54 17.75
CA PRO A 105 49.96 3.57 16.74
C PRO A 105 50.12 3.07 15.26
N THR A 106 49.21 3.33 14.32
CA THR A 106 49.05 4.48 13.37
C THR A 106 49.37 4.13 11.90
N LEU A 107 48.38 4.39 11.04
CA LEU A 107 48.37 4.82 9.62
C LEU A 107 49.23 4.11 8.56
N ALA A 108 48.54 3.52 7.58
CA ALA A 108 48.81 3.72 6.15
C ALA A 108 47.51 3.56 5.34
N GLU A 109 47.04 4.68 4.81
CA GLU A 109 46.02 4.81 3.76
C GLU A 109 46.55 4.25 2.43
N THR A 110 45.76 3.50 1.69
CA THR A 110 45.80 3.55 0.22
C THR A 110 44.40 3.42 -0.34
N SER A 111 43.98 4.49 -0.96
CA SER A 111 42.77 4.71 -1.74
C SER A 111 42.84 3.98 -3.09
N THR A 112 41.75 3.39 -3.53
CA THR A 112 41.40 3.34 -4.96
C THR A 112 39.89 3.41 -5.08
N THR A 113 39.44 4.57 -5.55
CA THR A 113 38.10 4.90 -6.00
C THR A 113 37.82 4.24 -7.35
N LYS A 114 36.60 3.74 -7.56
CA LYS A 114 35.86 3.95 -8.81
C LYS A 114 34.38 4.14 -8.47
N ALA A 115 33.89 5.29 -8.93
CA ALA A 115 32.55 5.79 -8.80
C ALA A 115 31.79 5.56 -10.11
N ASP A 116 30.52 5.19 -9.97
CA ASP A 116 29.40 5.40 -10.89
C ASP A 116 28.17 5.26 -9.97
N GLY A 117 27.19 6.13 -9.82
CA GLY A 117 26.72 7.33 -10.49
C GLY A 117 25.25 7.49 -10.05
N ASP A 118 24.73 8.72 -10.10
CA ASP A 118 23.32 9.09 -9.90
C ASP A 118 22.78 9.26 -8.45
N ALA A 119 23.08 10.43 -7.86
CA ALA A 119 22.23 11.03 -6.83
C ALA A 119 21.74 12.39 -7.36
N LYS A 120 20.47 12.45 -7.78
CA LYS A 120 19.80 13.67 -8.23
C LYS A 120 19.53 14.60 -7.05
N GLU A 121 20.13 15.79 -7.12
CA GLU A 121 19.96 16.94 -6.25
C GLU A 121 18.54 17.51 -6.39
N TYR A 122 17.75 17.50 -5.31
CA TYR A 122 16.48 18.24 -5.23
C TYR A 122 16.78 19.71 -4.93
N ARG A 123 16.63 20.57 -5.95
CA ARG A 123 16.40 22.00 -5.77
C ARG A 123 14.97 22.29 -6.21
N ASP A 124 14.07 22.55 -5.28
CA ASP A 124 12.77 23.13 -5.60
C ASP A 124 12.77 24.61 -5.19
N GLY A 125 12.93 25.46 -6.21
CA GLY A 125 12.74 26.89 -6.11
C GLY A 125 11.26 27.19 -6.30
N GLY A 126 10.72 27.96 -5.36
CA GLY A 126 9.31 28.36 -5.35
C GLY A 126 8.83 28.95 -6.68
N ARG A 127 7.62 28.54 -7.06
CA ARG A 127 6.85 29.21 -8.12
C ARG A 127 5.38 29.29 -7.73
N ASN A 128 4.98 30.55 -7.61
CA ASN A 128 3.65 31.12 -7.41
C ASN A 128 2.56 30.40 -8.24
N THR A 129 1.49 29.92 -7.60
CA THR A 129 0.33 29.33 -8.27
C THR A 129 -0.80 30.35 -8.39
N GLU A 130 -0.84 31.00 -9.54
CA GLU A 130 -2.02 31.74 -9.98
C GLU A 130 -3.21 30.80 -10.16
N SER A 131 -4.35 31.25 -9.65
CA SER A 131 -5.62 30.54 -9.66
C SER A 131 -6.20 30.51 -11.08
N LYS A 132 -6.15 29.35 -11.73
CA LYS A 132 -6.86 29.11 -12.99
C LYS A 132 -8.10 28.28 -12.72
N THR A 133 -9.26 28.92 -12.94
CA THR A 133 -10.60 28.38 -12.80
C THR A 133 -10.81 27.18 -13.74
N THR A 134 -11.17 26.01 -13.18
CA THR A 134 -11.54 24.84 -13.95
C THR A 134 -13.01 24.91 -14.33
N ALA A 135 -13.26 25.03 -15.62
CA ALA A 135 -14.59 24.92 -16.22
C ALA A 135 -15.19 23.55 -15.92
N THR A 136 -16.47 23.54 -15.54
CA THR A 136 -17.24 22.37 -15.16
C THR A 136 -17.50 21.51 -16.40
N ALA A 137 -16.68 20.47 -16.62
CA ALA A 137 -16.93 19.46 -17.63
C ALA A 137 -18.19 18.67 -17.26
N GLN A 138 -19.21 18.72 -18.11
CA GLN A 138 -20.38 17.84 -18.00
C GLN A 138 -19.92 16.40 -18.28
N PRO A 139 -20.21 15.41 -17.42
CA PRO A 139 -19.85 14.03 -17.73
C PRO A 139 -20.72 13.54 -18.90
N SER A 140 -20.06 13.05 -19.94
CA SER A 140 -20.66 12.32 -21.06
C SER A 140 -21.59 11.23 -20.53
N GLY A 141 -22.80 11.17 -21.09
CA GLY A 141 -23.80 10.16 -20.73
C GLY A 141 -23.27 8.74 -20.91
N LEU A 142 -23.87 7.81 -20.15
CA LEU A 142 -23.57 6.38 -20.16
C LEU A 142 -23.64 5.85 -21.60
N VAL A 143 -22.49 5.55 -22.21
CA VAL A 143 -22.42 4.89 -23.52
C VAL A 143 -22.49 3.40 -23.26
N ILE A 144 -23.66 2.80 -23.48
CA ILE A 144 -23.84 1.36 -23.49
C ILE A 144 -23.39 0.90 -24.87
N HIS A 145 -22.30 0.14 -24.93
CA HIS A 145 -21.93 -0.59 -26.14
C HIS A 145 -22.73 -1.89 -26.16
N ASP A 146 -23.68 -1.98 -27.10
CA ASP A 146 -24.29 -3.26 -27.48
C ASP A 146 -23.26 -4.02 -28.33
N ASP A 147 -22.56 -4.97 -27.71
CA ASP A 147 -21.79 -5.99 -28.43
C ASP A 147 -22.75 -7.12 -28.81
N ASP A 148 -23.09 -7.21 -30.10
CA ASP A 148 -23.62 -8.40 -30.79
C ASP A 148 -22.46 -9.23 -31.38
#